data_AF-A0A3M0YX02-F1
#
_entry.id   AF-A0A3M0YX02-F1
#
_cell.length_a   1.000
_cell.length_b   1.000
_cell.length_c   1.000
_cell.angle_alpha   90.00
_cell.angle_beta   90.00
_cell.angle_gamma   90.00
#
_symmetry.space_group_name_H-M   'P 1'
#
loop_
_entity.id
_entity.type
_entity.pdbx_description
1 polymer ?
#
loop_
_entity_poly.entity_id
_entity_poly.type
_entity_poly.pdbx_seq_one_letter_code
_entity_poly.pdbx_strand_id
1 'polypeptide(L)'
;IRYIALFLIVIDMIAIREGSNTGGHFAHLGGVAMGWYFIHALRNGTDLSQPVNTLLERIATFFRELFAGRRRSHIRVRHANKQAPSASAKKTNGLSPDDPAYQQKLDRILDKIRDGGYESLTKEEKEFLFKASRK
;
A
#
# COMPACT_ATOMS: atom_id res chain seq x y z
N ILE A 1 -40.52 -12.00 -10.62
CA ILE A 1 -39.04 -12.06 -10.46
C ILE A 1 -38.51 -13.51 -10.54
N ARG A 2 -38.99 -14.46 -9.73
CA ARG A 2 -38.50 -15.87 -9.74
C ARG A 2 -38.50 -16.52 -11.13
N TYR A 3 -39.57 -16.31 -11.90
CA TYR A 3 -39.69 -16.85 -13.28
C TYR A 3 -38.79 -16.16 -14.30
N ILE A 4 -38.48 -14.88 -14.10
CA ILE A 4 -37.59 -14.11 -14.99
C ILE A 4 -36.15 -14.61 -14.82
N ALA A 5 -35.71 -14.83 -13.58
CA ALA A 5 -34.38 -15.38 -13.30
C ALA A 5 -34.21 -16.79 -13.90
N LEU A 6 -35.20 -17.67 -13.75
CA LEU A 6 -35.18 -19.01 -14.33
C LEU A 6 -35.11 -18.95 -15.87
N PHE A 7 -35.91 -18.08 -16.50
CA PHE A 7 -35.92 -17.89 -17.95
C PHE A 7 -34.55 -17.44 -18.48
N LEU A 8 -33.89 -16.49 -17.81
CA LEU A 8 -32.57 -16.02 -18.20
C LEU A 8 -31.49 -17.12 -18.12
N ILE A 9 -31.54 -17.98 -17.10
CA ILE A 9 -30.61 -19.13 -16.97
C ILE A 9 -30.80 -20.12 -18.14
N VAL A 10 -32.05 -20.37 -18.55
CA VAL A 10 -32.34 -21.27 -19.69
C VAL A 10 -31.81 -20.71 -21.00
N ILE A 11 -32.01 -19.40 -21.24
CA ILE A 11 -31.45 -18.73 -22.43
C ILE A 11 -29.92 -18.77 -22.43
N ASP A 12 -29.29 -18.51 -21.28
CA ASP A 12 -27.83 -18.55 -21.13
C ASP A 12 -27.29 -19.97 -21.43
N MET A 13 -27.99 -21.02 -21.01
CA MET A 13 -27.64 -22.41 -21.31
C MET A 13 -27.76 -22.77 -22.81
N ILE A 14 -28.75 -22.21 -23.52
CA ILE A 14 -28.91 -22.41 -24.96
C ILE A 14 -27.80 -21.69 -25.74
N ALA A 15 -27.47 -20.46 -25.33
CA ALA A 15 -26.47 -19.63 -25.99
C ALA A 15 -25.03 -20.19 -25.89
N ILE A 16 -24.72 -21.00 -24.87
CA ILE A 16 -23.44 -21.74 -24.75
C ILE A 16 -23.13 -22.57 -26.00
N ARG A 17 -24.17 -23.14 -26.63
CA ARG A 17 -24.05 -24.05 -27.77
C ARG A 17 -23.65 -23.34 -29.07
N GLU A 18 -23.88 -22.03 -29.18
CA GLU A 18 -23.58 -21.25 -30.39
C GLU A 18 -22.10 -20.84 -30.50
N GLY A 19 -21.27 -21.11 -29.47
CA GLY A 19 -19.81 -21.10 -29.56
C GLY A 19 -19.14 -19.73 -29.62
N SER A 20 -19.89 -18.63 -29.73
CA SER A 20 -19.35 -17.27 -29.85
C SER A 20 -18.89 -16.66 -28.53
N ASN A 21 -19.43 -17.12 -27.39
CA ASN A 21 -19.05 -16.62 -26.05
C ASN A 21 -19.26 -17.66 -24.94
N THR A 22 -18.84 -18.90 -25.20
CA THR A 22 -18.98 -20.01 -24.25
C THR A 22 -18.39 -19.70 -22.87
N GLY A 23 -17.26 -18.98 -22.81
CA GLY A 23 -16.65 -18.56 -21.53
C GLY A 23 -17.49 -17.58 -20.72
N GLY A 24 -18.13 -16.59 -21.36
CA GLY A 24 -18.99 -15.61 -20.69
C GLY A 24 -20.24 -16.25 -20.08
N HIS A 25 -20.87 -17.18 -20.80
CA HIS A 25 -22.01 -17.93 -20.29
C HIS A 25 -21.64 -18.86 -19.13
N PHE A 26 -20.48 -19.53 -19.19
CA PHE A 26 -19.98 -20.30 -18.04
C PHE A 26 -19.74 -19.41 -16.80
N ALA A 27 -19.26 -18.17 -16.99
CA ALA A 27 -19.11 -17.21 -15.90
C ALA A 27 -20.47 -16.79 -15.29
N HIS A 28 -21.50 -16.59 -16.10
CA HIS A 28 -22.87 -16.34 -15.62
C HIS A 28 -23.42 -17.52 -14.82
N LEU A 29 -23.34 -18.74 -15.34
CA LEU A 29 -23.76 -19.95 -14.61
C LEU A 29 -23.00 -20.10 -13.29
N GLY A 30 -21.69 -19.88 -13.29
CA GLY A 30 -20.87 -19.88 -12.08
C GLY A 30 -21.30 -18.82 -11.06
N GLY A 31 -21.59 -17.60 -11.53
CA GLY A 31 -22.08 -16.50 -10.68
C GLY A 31 -23.45 -16.80 -10.07
N VAL A 32 -24.37 -17.37 -10.85
CA VAL A 32 -25.70 -17.80 -10.39
C VAL A 32 -25.58 -18.90 -9.33
N ALA A 33 -24.77 -19.92 -9.60
CA ALA A 33 -24.56 -21.02 -8.66
C ALA A 33 -23.91 -20.53 -7.36
N MET A 34 -22.88 -19.70 -7.45
CA MET A 34 -22.18 -19.14 -6.29
C MET A 34 -23.09 -18.21 -5.48
N GLY A 35 -23.87 -17.34 -6.14
CA GLY A 35 -24.83 -16.47 -5.47
C GLY A 35 -25.93 -17.24 -4.75
N TRP A 36 -26.45 -18.31 -5.36
CA TRP A 36 -27.39 -19.22 -4.71
C TRP A 36 -26.76 -19.90 -3.48
N TYR A 37 -25.54 -20.43 -3.62
CA TYR A 37 -24.82 -21.08 -2.51
C TYR A 37 -24.56 -20.09 -1.36
N PHE A 38 -24.14 -18.87 -1.66
CA PHE A 38 -23.92 -17.82 -0.68
C PHE A 38 -25.18 -17.50 0.13
N ILE A 39 -26.31 -17.30 -0.56
CA ILE A 39 -27.60 -17.04 0.09
C ILE A 39 -28.07 -18.27 0.88
N HIS A 40 -27.85 -19.48 0.38
CA HIS A 40 -28.21 -20.71 1.06
C HIS A 40 -27.44 -20.87 2.38
N ALA A 41 -26.11 -20.68 2.35
CA ALA A 41 -25.28 -20.71 3.53
C ALA A 41 -25.67 -19.62 4.55
N LEU A 42 -25.99 -18.40 4.07
CA LEU A 42 -26.44 -17.31 4.93
C LEU A 42 -27.76 -17.64 5.64
N ARG A 43 -28.71 -18.26 4.92
CA ARG A 43 -29.97 -18.74 5.50
C ARG A 43 -29.77 -19.85 6.54
N ASN A 44 -28.75 -20.67 6.36
CA ASN A 44 -28.35 -21.71 7.31
C ASN A 44 -27.52 -21.15 8.49
N GLY A 45 -27.37 -19.81 8.60
CA GLY A 45 -26.66 -19.14 9.68
C GLY A 45 -25.13 -19.07 9.51
N THR A 46 -24.61 -19.52 8.37
CA THR A 46 -23.18 -19.40 8.05
C THR A 46 -22.94 -18.16 7.22
N ASP A 47 -22.43 -17.10 7.85
CA ASP A 47 -22.09 -15.86 7.14
C ASP A 47 -20.74 -15.99 6.41
N LEU A 48 -20.80 -16.22 5.10
CA LEU A 48 -19.63 -16.28 4.22
C LEU A 48 -19.08 -14.91 3.85
N SER A 49 -19.73 -13.80 4.22
CA SER A 49 -19.28 -12.44 3.87
C SER A 49 -17.90 -12.15 4.43
N GLN A 50 -17.63 -12.57 5.68
CA GLN A 50 -16.35 -12.36 6.35
C GLN A 50 -15.17 -13.02 5.59
N PRO A 51 -15.15 -14.35 5.35
CA PRO A 51 -14.06 -14.96 4.61
C PRO A 51 -13.96 -14.44 3.17
N VAL A 52 -15.09 -14.14 2.50
CA VAL A 52 -15.08 -13.55 1.16
C VAL A 52 -14.43 -12.17 1.16
N ASN A 53 -14.76 -11.29 2.10
CA ASN A 53 -14.15 -9.96 2.20
C ASN A 53 -12.64 -10.06 2.44
N THR A 54 -12.21 -10.94 3.34
CA THR A 54 -10.77 -11.14 3.57
C THR A 54 -10.04 -11.67 2.34
N LEU A 55 -10.69 -12.52 1.53
CA LEU A 55 -10.14 -12.99 0.26
C LEU A 55 -10.03 -11.86 -0.76
N LEU A 56 -11.07 -11.04 -0.89
CA LEU A 56 -11.08 -9.88 -1.80
C LEU A 56 -10.01 -8.86 -1.42
N GLU A 57 -9.82 -8.59 -0.13
CA GLU A 57 -8.74 -7.73 0.36
C GLU A 57 -7.36 -8.31 0.04
N ARG A 58 -7.15 -9.63 0.19
CA ARG A 58 -5.91 -10.31 -0.20
C ARG A 58 -5.64 -10.23 -1.70
N ILE A 59 -6.68 -10.42 -2.52
CA ILE A 59 -6.58 -10.25 -3.97
C ILE A 59 -6.24 -8.79 -4.29
N ALA A 60 -6.97 -7.83 -3.73
CA ALA A 60 -6.73 -6.40 -3.97
C ALA A 60 -5.31 -5.97 -3.54
N THR A 61 -4.83 -6.44 -2.39
CA THR A 61 -3.46 -6.19 -1.92
C THR A 61 -2.43 -6.83 -2.83
N PHE A 62 -2.62 -8.09 -3.26
CA PHE A 62 -1.75 -8.76 -4.23
C PHE A 62 -1.65 -7.97 -5.54
N PHE A 63 -2.78 -7.58 -6.14
CA PHE A 63 -2.79 -6.76 -7.35
C PHE A 63 -2.16 -5.39 -7.10
N ARG A 64 -2.45 -4.75 -5.97
CA ARG A 64 -1.81 -3.49 -5.61
C ARG A 64 -0.30 -3.64 -5.51
N GLU A 65 0.22 -4.68 -4.87
CA GLU A 65 1.67 -4.92 -4.78
C GLU A 65 2.30 -5.25 -6.14
N LEU A 66 1.60 -6.03 -6.97
CA LEU A 66 2.03 -6.40 -8.31
C LEU A 66 2.12 -5.18 -9.24
N PHE A 67 1.16 -4.25 -9.14
CA PHE A 67 1.04 -3.10 -10.03
C PHE A 67 1.53 -1.76 -9.44
N ALA A 68 1.76 -1.63 -8.12
CA ALA A 68 2.16 -0.35 -7.49
C ALA A 68 3.60 0.08 -7.76
N GLY A 69 4.42 -0.76 -8.42
CA GLY A 69 5.85 -0.50 -8.60
C GLY A 69 6.61 -0.53 -7.27
N ARG A 70 7.88 -0.93 -7.29
CA ARG A 70 8.72 -1.02 -6.08
C ARG A 70 8.79 0.34 -5.36
N ARG A 71 7.97 0.55 -4.34
CA ARG A 71 8.28 1.52 -3.29
C ARG A 71 9.47 0.96 -2.51
N ARG A 72 10.64 1.57 -2.69
CA ARG A 72 11.83 1.26 -1.89
C ARG A 72 11.49 1.51 -0.42
N SER A 73 11.34 0.45 0.38
CA SER A 73 11.25 0.60 1.82
C SER A 73 12.65 0.89 2.35
N HIS A 74 12.85 2.10 2.86
CA HIS A 74 14.09 2.51 3.48
C HIS A 74 14.12 1.97 4.92
N ILE A 75 15.08 1.06 5.15
CA ILE A 75 15.83 0.84 6.39
C ILE A 75 15.17 0.07 7.55
N ARG A 76 15.87 -1.00 7.95
CA ARG A 76 16.21 -1.28 9.36
C ARG A 76 17.72 -1.37 9.49
N VAL A 77 18.36 -0.37 10.11
CA VAL A 77 19.72 -0.53 10.63
C VAL A 77 19.59 -0.99 12.07
N ARG A 78 20.08 -2.19 12.35
CA ARG A 78 20.25 -2.68 13.72
C ARG A 78 21.27 -1.79 14.42
N HIS A 79 20.90 -1.20 15.54
CA HIS A 79 21.87 -0.61 16.45
C HIS A 79 22.74 -1.74 17.04
N ALA A 80 23.87 -2.02 16.40
CA ALA A 80 24.93 -2.81 17.00
C ALA A 80 25.62 -1.95 18.07
N ASN A 81 25.82 -2.59 19.21
CA ASN A 81 26.18 -2.03 20.50
C ASN A 81 27.48 -1.20 20.48
N LYS A 82 27.50 -0.12 21.27
CA LYS A 82 28.63 0.79 21.44
C LYS A 82 29.77 0.10 22.18
N GLN A 83 30.90 -0.11 21.53
CA GLN A 83 32.20 -0.13 22.20
C GLN A 83 33.18 0.66 21.33
N ALA A 84 33.48 1.88 21.78
CA ALA A 84 34.62 2.64 21.29
C ALA A 84 35.92 2.04 21.89
N PRO A 85 37.08 2.23 21.24
CA PRO A 85 37.85 3.40 21.64
C PRO A 85 38.55 4.15 20.49
N SER A 86 38.50 5.47 20.64
CA SER A 86 39.54 6.48 20.37
C SER A 86 40.57 6.23 19.25
N ALA A 87 40.53 7.06 18.22
CA ALA A 87 41.75 7.68 17.68
C ALA A 87 41.40 8.92 16.84
N SER A 88 41.94 10.07 17.27
CA SER A 88 42.37 11.23 16.49
C SER A 88 41.91 11.38 15.04
N ALA A 89 41.10 12.42 14.77
CA ALA A 89 41.28 13.25 13.59
C ALA A 89 40.64 14.64 13.77
N LYS A 90 41.50 15.61 14.02
CA LYS A 90 41.27 17.05 13.86
C LYS A 90 40.83 17.31 12.41
N LYS A 91 39.60 17.80 12.16
CA LYS A 91 39.22 18.49 10.92
C LYS A 91 37.98 19.37 11.12
N THR A 92 38.27 20.67 11.22
CA THR A 92 37.53 21.83 10.71
C THR A 92 36.09 21.61 10.22
N ASN A 93 35.18 22.27 10.92
CA ASN A 93 33.76 22.52 10.64
C ASN A 93 33.41 22.76 9.16
N GLY A 94 33.00 21.71 8.49
CA GLY A 94 32.25 21.78 7.24
C GLY A 94 31.55 20.45 7.06
N LEU A 95 30.34 20.32 7.61
CA LEU A 95 29.48 19.20 7.22
C LEU A 95 29.21 19.36 5.72
N SER A 96 29.80 18.46 4.91
CA SER A 96 29.50 18.40 3.49
C SER A 96 28.02 18.05 3.29
N PRO A 97 27.36 18.53 2.23
CA PRO A 97 25.99 18.12 1.91
C PRO A 97 25.82 16.61 1.80
N ASP A 98 26.90 15.89 1.50
CA ASP A 98 26.92 14.43 1.35
C ASP A 98 27.12 13.69 2.69
N ASP A 99 27.33 14.42 3.79
CA ASP A 99 27.47 13.85 5.13
C ASP A 99 26.09 13.38 5.64
N PRO A 100 25.94 12.10 6.05
CA PRO A 100 24.69 11.62 6.63
C PRO A 100 24.24 12.42 7.85
N ALA A 101 25.14 13.03 8.61
CA ALA A 101 24.80 13.90 9.74
C ALA A 101 24.22 15.26 9.28
N TYR A 102 24.60 15.74 8.09
CA TYR A 102 24.05 16.97 7.51
C TYR A 102 22.62 16.74 7.05
N GLN A 103 22.41 15.66 6.29
CA GLN A 103 21.09 15.28 5.78
C GLN A 103 20.10 15.02 6.92
N GLN A 104 20.53 14.32 7.98
CA GLN A 104 19.68 14.11 9.16
C GLN A 104 19.26 15.40 9.86
N LYS A 105 20.14 16.41 9.92
CA LYS A 105 19.79 17.72 10.50
C LYS A 105 18.83 18.48 9.59
N LEU A 106 19.04 18.42 8.28
CA LEU A 106 18.16 19.05 7.29
C LEU A 106 16.76 18.43 7.34
N ASP A 107 16.64 17.11 7.34
CA ASP A 107 15.36 16.40 7.40
C ASP A 107 14.57 16.74 8.67
N ARG A 108 15.22 16.76 9.83
CA ARG A 108 14.59 17.16 11.09
C ARG A 108 14.04 18.58 11.07
N ILE A 109 14.78 19.48 10.42
CA ILE A 109 14.37 20.87 10.26
C ILE A 109 13.17 20.98 9.32
N LEU A 110 13.17 20.21 8.22
CA LEU A 110 12.03 20.14 7.29
C LEU A 110 10.77 19.56 7.95
N ASP A 111 10.91 18.53 8.78
CA ASP A 111 9.79 17.95 9.54
C ASP A 111 9.18 18.96 10.52
N LYS A 112 10.01 19.73 11.23
CA LYS A 112 9.52 20.82 12.12
C LYS A 112 8.76 21.89 11.34
N ILE A 113 9.25 22.27 10.15
CA ILE A 113 8.52 23.21 9.29
C ILE A 113 7.18 22.62 8.84
N ARG A 114 7.14 21.33 8.49
CA ARG A 114 5.89 20.69 8.07
C ARG A 114 4.84 20.69 9.18
N ASP A 115 5.25 20.42 10.41
CA ASP A 115 4.34 20.23 11.53
C ASP A 115 3.98 21.56 12.24
N GLY A 116 4.90 22.53 12.27
CA GLY A 116 4.75 23.79 13.03
C GLY A 116 5.11 25.08 12.27
N GLY A 117 5.42 24.99 10.97
CA GLY A 117 5.81 26.14 10.14
C GLY A 117 7.20 26.68 10.45
N TYR A 118 7.60 27.74 9.74
CA TYR A 118 8.95 28.34 9.85
C TYR A 118 9.26 28.93 11.24
N GLU A 119 8.24 29.36 11.97
CA GLU A 119 8.41 29.93 13.31
C GLU A 119 8.72 28.89 14.39
N SER A 120 8.58 27.60 14.09
CA SER A 120 8.95 26.51 14.99
C SER A 120 10.48 26.27 15.11
N LEU A 121 11.27 26.93 14.26
CA LEU A 121 12.72 26.74 14.18
C LEU A 121 13.49 27.61 15.16
N THR A 122 14.55 27.05 15.76
CA THR A 122 15.48 27.85 16.56
C THR A 122 16.36 28.74 15.67
N LYS A 123 17.02 29.74 16.27
CA LYS A 123 17.88 30.67 15.52
C LYS A 123 18.99 29.93 14.76
N GLU A 124 19.55 28.89 15.37
CA GLU A 124 20.60 28.06 14.79
C GLU A 124 20.08 27.23 13.60
N GLU A 125 18.85 26.72 13.69
CA GLU A 125 18.21 25.94 12.64
C GLU A 125 17.85 26.81 11.42
N LYS A 126 17.37 28.04 11.67
CA LYS A 126 17.12 29.04 10.61
C LYS A 126 18.41 29.42 9.89
N GLU A 127 19.50 29.64 10.63
CA GLU A 127 20.82 29.95 10.04
C GLU A 127 21.38 28.77 9.22
N PHE A 128 21.19 27.55 9.70
CA PHE A 128 21.56 26.33 8.97
C PHE A 128 20.80 26.21 7.64
N LEU A 129 19.48 26.42 7.66
CA LEU A 129 18.63 26.44 6.46
C LEU A 129 19.08 27.50 5.45
N PHE A 130 19.39 28.70 5.93
CA PHE A 130 19.85 29.80 5.08
C PHE A 130 21.21 29.50 4.43
N LYS A 131 22.11 28.82 5.14
CA LYS A 131 23.38 28.34 4.56
C LYS A 131 23.15 27.22 3.54
N ALA A 132 22.19 26.34 3.81
CA ALA A 132 21.82 25.26 2.90
C ALA A 132 21.19 25.79 1.60
N SER A 133 20.37 26.85 1.65
CA SER A 133 19.70 27.42 0.46
C SER A 133 20.61 28.28 -0.43
N ARG A 134 21.76 28.72 0.09
CA ARG A 134 22.73 29.57 -0.64
C ARG A 134 23.80 28.77 -1.39
N LYS A 135 23.68 27.45 -1.42
CA LYS A 135 24.61 26.53 -2.08
C LYS A 135 23.92 25.89 -3.27
#